data_AF-N8UJA5-F1
#
_entry.id   AF-N8UJA5-F1
#
_cell.length_a   1.000
_cell.length_b   1.000
_cell.length_c   1.000
_cell.angle_alpha   90.00
_cell.angle_beta   90.00
_cell.angle_gamma   90.00
#
_symmetry.space_group_name_H-M   'P 1'
#
loop_
_entity.id
_entity.type
_entity.pdbx_description
1 polymer ?
#
loop_
_entity_poly.entity_id
_entity_poly.type
_entity_poly.pdbx_seq_one_letter_code
_entity_poly.pdbx_strand_id
1 'polypeptide(L)'
;MVTSDLPRRELPFNFELLSEISNDDAKLPTLFGLGSLDDGQHINASFCYTISGVAEALGYDHWYPVNTLIKKIIEEKGINIKDSNNRYHLKIKSGQKSNIDKYSKACIDLLEKVKNELPYEIDI
;
A
#
# COMPACT_ATOMS: atom_id res chain seq x y z
N MET A 1 18.75 -40.54 -1.20
CA MET A 1 17.69 -39.88 -1.98
C MET A 1 16.96 -38.95 -1.03
N VAL A 2 17.04 -37.65 -1.25
CA VAL A 2 16.49 -36.62 -0.34
C VAL A 2 15.02 -36.40 -0.71
N THR A 3 14.10 -36.59 0.24
CA THR A 3 12.69 -36.23 0.13
C THR A 3 12.49 -34.84 0.71
N SER A 4 12.37 -33.82 -0.15
CA SER A 4 12.01 -32.47 0.29
C SER A 4 10.49 -32.32 0.27
N ASP A 5 9.85 -32.53 1.43
CA ASP A 5 8.47 -32.13 1.66
C ASP A 5 8.42 -30.62 1.93
N LEU A 6 7.87 -29.86 0.99
CA LEU A 6 7.50 -28.46 1.17
C LEU A 6 5.97 -28.36 1.15
N PRO A 7 5.34 -27.72 2.16
CA PRO A 7 3.89 -27.64 2.24
C PRO A 7 3.36 -26.68 1.16
N ARG A 8 2.51 -27.19 0.27
CA ARG A 8 1.79 -26.38 -0.72
C ARG A 8 0.64 -25.66 -0.03
N ARG A 9 0.78 -24.35 0.16
CA ARG A 9 -0.34 -23.47 0.52
C ARG A 9 -1.07 -23.11 -0.78
N GLU A 10 -2.24 -23.67 -1.01
CA GLU A 10 -3.06 -23.33 -2.18
C GLU A 10 -3.56 -21.89 -2.04
N LEU A 11 -2.92 -20.99 -2.78
CA LEU A 11 -3.45 -19.65 -3.02
C LEU A 11 -4.54 -19.76 -4.10
N PRO A 12 -5.67 -19.06 -3.94
CA PRO A 12 -6.72 -19.02 -4.96
C PRO A 12 -6.24 -18.12 -6.10
N PHE A 13 -5.30 -18.60 -6.91
CA PHE A 13 -4.95 -17.93 -8.16
C PHE A 13 -6.05 -18.21 -9.17
N ASN A 14 -6.75 -17.15 -9.55
CA ASN A 14 -7.73 -17.19 -10.61
C ASN A 14 -7.02 -17.52 -11.94
N PHE A 15 -7.14 -18.78 -12.39
CA PHE A 15 -6.46 -19.30 -13.58
C PHE A 15 -6.88 -18.62 -14.89
N GLU A 16 -8.00 -17.90 -14.92
CA GLU A 16 -8.45 -17.18 -16.12
C GLU A 16 -7.53 -16.02 -16.50
N LEU A 17 -6.81 -15.42 -15.54
CA LEU A 17 -5.85 -14.34 -15.81
C LEU A 17 -4.53 -14.87 -16.43
N LEU A 18 -4.20 -16.14 -16.19
CA LEU A 18 -2.95 -16.76 -16.66
C LEU A 18 -2.97 -17.05 -18.16
N SER A 19 -4.12 -17.42 -18.73
CA SER A 19 -4.22 -17.75 -20.16
C SER A 19 -4.14 -16.52 -21.06
N GLU A 20 -4.50 -15.32 -20.56
CA GLU A 20 -4.43 -14.08 -21.34
C GLU A 20 -3.00 -13.51 -21.44
N ILE A 21 -2.13 -13.81 -20.48
CA ILE A 21 -0.82 -13.15 -20.32
C ILE A 21 0.34 -14.03 -20.87
N SER A 22 0.09 -15.31 -21.17
CA SER A 22 1.10 -16.26 -21.66
C SER A 22 1.74 -15.91 -23.03
N ASN A 23 1.26 -14.87 -23.72
CA ASN A 23 1.83 -14.40 -24.99
C ASN A 23 2.78 -13.20 -24.83
N ASP A 24 3.04 -12.75 -23.61
CA ASP A 24 3.81 -11.53 -23.36
C ASP A 24 4.91 -11.81 -22.30
N ASP A 25 6.06 -12.31 -22.77
CA ASP A 25 7.22 -12.67 -21.94
C ASP A 25 7.69 -11.52 -21.02
N ALA A 26 7.34 -10.28 -21.34
CA ALA A 26 7.66 -9.09 -20.55
C ALA A 26 6.83 -8.94 -19.25
N LYS A 27 5.70 -9.64 -19.12
CA LYS A 27 4.78 -9.52 -17.96
C LYS A 27 4.97 -10.60 -16.88
N LEU A 28 5.77 -11.62 -17.17
CA LEU A 28 6.10 -12.69 -16.23
C LEU A 28 6.84 -12.19 -14.97
N PRO A 29 7.82 -11.26 -15.04
CA PRO A 29 8.52 -10.79 -13.84
C PRO A 29 7.59 -10.07 -12.84
N THR A 30 6.53 -9.41 -13.34
CA THR A 30 5.50 -8.74 -12.53
C THR A 30 4.65 -9.75 -11.74
N LEU A 31 4.38 -10.93 -12.30
CA LEU A 31 3.69 -12.03 -11.63
C LEU A 31 4.55 -12.71 -10.55
N PHE A 32 5.87 -12.75 -10.74
CA PHE A 32 6.81 -13.35 -9.79
C PHE A 32 7.35 -12.38 -8.73
N GLY A 33 6.90 -11.12 -8.72
CA GLY A 33 7.39 -10.09 -7.78
C GLY A 33 8.87 -9.74 -7.98
N LEU A 34 9.46 -10.12 -9.11
CA LEU A 34 10.83 -9.79 -9.49
C LEU A 34 10.77 -8.56 -10.40
N GLY A 35 10.51 -7.40 -9.79
CA GLY A 35 10.48 -6.11 -10.47
C GLY A 35 11.78 -5.86 -11.24
N SER A 36 11.66 -5.64 -12.55
CA SER A 36 12.75 -5.19 -13.42
C SER A 36 12.68 -3.67 -13.55
N LEU A 37 13.71 -2.98 -13.04
CA LEU A 37 14.21 -1.67 -13.49
C LEU A 37 13.15 -0.59 -13.87
N ASP A 38 12.10 -0.39 -13.07
CA ASP A 38 11.27 0.85 -13.09
C ASP A 38 10.65 1.19 -11.71
N ASP A 39 11.14 0.51 -10.65
CA ASP A 39 10.50 0.48 -9.34
C ASP A 39 10.41 1.87 -8.68
N GLY A 40 11.37 2.75 -8.90
CA GLY A 40 11.41 4.08 -8.28
C GLY A 40 10.37 5.07 -8.84
N GLN A 41 10.08 5.00 -10.15
CA GLN A 41 9.09 5.87 -10.78
C GLN A 41 7.67 5.41 -10.43
N HIS A 42 7.42 4.10 -10.45
CA HIS A 42 6.14 3.51 -10.04
C HIS A 42 5.82 3.80 -8.57
N ILE A 43 6.82 3.74 -7.68
CA ILE A 43 6.65 4.11 -6.27
C ILE A 43 6.25 5.58 -6.12
N ASN A 44 6.97 6.50 -6.77
CA ASN A 44 6.65 7.92 -6.69
C ASN A 44 5.30 8.26 -7.32
N ALA A 45 4.91 7.58 -8.40
CA ALA A 45 3.61 7.75 -9.06
C ALA A 45 2.44 7.21 -8.22
N SER A 46 2.68 6.17 -7.41
CA SER A 46 1.63 5.55 -6.57
C SER A 46 1.54 6.18 -5.18
N PHE A 47 2.66 6.68 -4.64
CA PHE A 47 2.79 7.27 -3.31
C PHE A 47 3.29 8.73 -3.40
N CYS A 48 2.48 9.57 -4.03
CA CYS A 48 2.83 10.97 -4.31
C CYS A 48 2.74 11.89 -3.09
N TYR A 49 2.01 11.52 -2.04
CA TYR A 49 1.60 12.45 -0.99
C TYR A 49 2.49 12.36 0.25
N THR A 50 2.78 13.50 0.87
CA THR A 50 3.22 13.57 2.27
C THR A 50 1.99 13.64 3.17
N ILE A 51 2.16 13.52 4.49
CA ILE A 51 1.02 13.68 5.42
C ILE A 51 0.35 15.06 5.28
N SER A 52 1.12 16.11 4.99
CA SER A 52 0.57 17.44 4.72
C SER A 52 -0.19 17.48 3.39
N GLY A 53 0.29 16.78 2.36
CA GLY A 53 -0.45 16.66 1.09
C GLY A 53 -1.75 15.87 1.23
N VAL A 54 -1.79 14.86 2.10
CA VAL A 54 -3.04 14.17 2.47
C VAL A 54 -3.99 15.13 3.19
N ALA A 55 -3.47 15.97 4.10
CA ALA A 55 -4.28 16.95 4.82
C ALA A 55 -4.93 17.96 3.86
N GLU A 56 -4.14 18.52 2.95
CA GLU A 56 -4.61 19.44 1.91
C GLU A 56 -5.68 18.78 1.03
N ALA A 57 -5.45 17.54 0.59
CA ALA A 57 -6.43 16.79 -0.21
C ALA A 57 -7.74 16.52 0.53
N LEU A 58 -7.73 16.46 1.86
CA LEU A 58 -8.92 16.30 2.71
C LEU A 58 -9.53 17.65 3.14
N GLY A 59 -9.00 18.78 2.68
CA GLY A 59 -9.47 20.12 3.00
C GLY A 59 -9.04 20.64 4.37
N TYR A 60 -7.87 20.22 4.86
CA TYR A 60 -7.27 20.73 6.11
C TYR A 60 -5.99 21.53 5.83
N ASP A 61 -5.73 22.54 6.67
CA ASP A 61 -4.56 23.42 6.53
C ASP A 61 -3.27 22.85 7.16
N HIS A 62 -3.38 21.78 7.96
CA HIS A 62 -2.24 21.20 8.68
C HIS A 62 -2.40 19.70 8.88
N TRP A 63 -1.30 18.99 9.15
CA TRP A 63 -1.24 17.52 9.19
C TRP A 63 -1.94 16.86 10.40
N TYR A 64 -2.16 17.61 11.48
CA TYR A 64 -2.66 17.05 12.74
C TYR A 64 -4.01 16.32 12.63
N PRO A 65 -5.04 16.83 11.92
CA PRO A 65 -6.32 16.15 11.75
C PRO A 65 -6.17 14.79 11.07
N VAL A 66 -5.24 14.65 10.13
CA VAL A 66 -4.94 13.37 9.47
C VAL A 66 -4.45 12.33 10.48
N ASN A 67 -3.55 12.70 11.38
CA ASN A 67 -3.11 11.79 12.44
C ASN A 67 -4.24 11.44 13.41
N THR A 68 -5.19 12.34 13.67
CA THR A 68 -6.40 12.04 14.45
C THR A 68 -7.28 11.02 13.74
N LEU A 69 -7.48 11.14 12.42
CA LEU A 69 -8.22 10.15 11.64
C LEU A 69 -7.54 8.76 11.65
N ILE A 70 -6.20 8.73 11.58
CA ILE A 70 -5.45 7.47 11.70
C ILE A 70 -5.59 6.88 13.10
N LYS A 71 -5.60 7.70 14.16
CA LYS A 71 -5.89 7.21 15.53
C LYS A 71 -7.30 6.64 15.64
N LYS A 72 -8.30 7.28 15.03
CA LYS A 72 -9.67 6.75 14.97
C LYS A 72 -9.71 5.36 14.34
N ILE A 73 -8.97 5.13 13.25
CA ILE A 73 -8.82 3.80 12.66
C ILE A 73 -8.23 2.79 13.66
N ILE A 74 -7.18 3.18 14.40
CA ILE A 74 -6.55 2.32 15.41
C ILE A 74 -7.53 1.99 16.54
N GLU A 75 -8.31 2.96 17.00
CA GLU A 75 -9.31 2.79 18.05
C GLU A 75 -10.47 1.88 17.60
N GLU A 76 -10.92 2.01 16.35
CA GLU A 76 -12.08 1.27 15.82
C GLU A 76 -11.73 -0.14 15.34
N LYS A 77 -10.54 -0.34 14.74
CA LYS A 77 -10.15 -1.59 14.08
C LYS A 77 -8.90 -2.25 14.67
N GLY A 78 -8.19 -1.58 15.58
CA GLY A 78 -6.94 -2.08 16.16
C GLY A 78 -5.75 -2.08 15.18
N ILE A 79 -5.89 -1.40 14.05
CA ILE A 79 -4.94 -1.45 12.93
C ILE A 79 -4.30 -0.08 12.74
N ASN A 80 -2.97 -0.02 12.66
CA ASN A 80 -2.25 1.18 12.30
C ASN A 80 -1.67 1.04 10.89
N ILE A 81 -2.24 1.80 9.94
CA ILE A 81 -1.79 1.79 8.54
C ILE A 81 -0.33 2.25 8.34
N LYS A 82 0.31 2.86 9.35
CA LYS A 82 1.69 3.37 9.28
C LYS A 82 2.75 2.36 9.77
N ASP A 83 2.34 1.24 10.35
CA ASP A 83 3.26 0.27 10.95
C ASP A 83 4.00 -0.57 9.92
N SER A 84 3.42 -0.75 8.74
CA SER A 84 4.01 -1.48 7.61
C SER A 84 4.01 -0.65 6.33
N ASN A 85 4.75 -1.15 5.34
CA ASN A 85 4.58 -0.72 3.96
C ASN A 85 3.40 -1.49 3.36
N ASN A 86 2.36 -0.78 2.94
CA ASN A 86 1.11 -1.33 2.43
C ASN A 86 0.51 -0.40 1.38
N ARG A 87 -0.69 -0.72 0.88
CA ARG A 87 -1.38 0.07 -0.16
C ARG A 87 -1.66 1.53 0.21
N TYR A 88 -1.67 1.88 1.51
CA TYR A 88 -1.97 3.24 2.00
C TYR A 88 -0.69 4.03 2.31
N HIS A 89 0.34 3.36 2.81
CA HIS A 89 1.53 4.00 3.38
C HIS A 89 2.80 3.28 2.98
N LEU A 90 3.83 4.07 2.66
CA LEU A 90 5.17 3.61 2.35
C LEU A 90 6.21 4.44 3.08
N LYS A 91 7.12 3.78 3.81
CA LYS A 91 8.25 4.43 4.46
C LYS A 91 9.50 4.29 3.61
N ILE A 92 10.01 5.40 3.11
CA ILE A 92 11.20 5.46 2.26
C ILE A 92 12.38 5.97 3.09
N LYS A 93 13.48 5.22 3.11
CA LYS A 93 14.71 5.67 3.77
C LYS A 93 15.29 6.88 3.04
N SER A 94 15.55 7.95 3.78
CA SER A 94 16.14 9.18 3.27
C SER A 94 17.44 9.45 4.01
N GLY A 95 18.58 9.21 3.35
CA GLY A 95 19.88 9.34 4.02
C GLY A 95 20.10 8.28 5.11
N GLN A 96 21.03 8.56 6.04
CA GLN A 96 21.47 7.56 7.01
C GLN A 96 20.55 7.39 8.22
N LYS A 97 19.84 8.46 8.62
CA LYS A 97 19.06 8.49 9.88
C LYS A 97 17.60 8.92 9.71
N SER A 98 17.19 9.43 8.54
CA SER A 98 15.82 9.87 8.33
C SER A 98 15.06 8.91 7.42
N ASN A 99 13.74 8.92 7.61
CA ASN A 99 12.77 8.27 6.76
C ASN A 99 11.76 9.32 6.32
N ILE A 100 11.19 9.14 5.15
CA ILE A 100 10.09 9.93 4.62
C ILE A 100 8.89 9.00 4.51
N ASP A 101 7.81 9.38 5.18
CA ASP A 101 6.53 8.69 5.04
C ASP A 101 5.79 9.26 3.83
N LYS A 102 5.45 8.37 2.90
CA LYS A 102 4.68 8.65 1.69
C LYS A 102 3.33 7.94 1.75
N TYR A 103 2.33 8.56 1.15
CA TYR A 103 0.96 8.09 1.15
C TYR A 103 0.42 8.02 -0.27
N SER A 104 -0.43 7.04 -0.52
CA SER A 104 -1.10 6.84 -1.80
C SER A 104 -2.43 7.59 -1.86
N LYS A 105 -3.03 7.64 -3.05
CA LYS A 105 -4.41 8.11 -3.21
C LYS A 105 -5.41 7.27 -2.41
N ALA A 106 -5.17 5.95 -2.28
CA ALA A 106 -6.01 5.07 -1.47
C ALA A 106 -6.03 5.47 0.02
N CYS A 107 -4.96 6.06 0.54
CA CYS A 107 -4.94 6.61 1.89
C CYS A 107 -5.92 7.78 2.03
N ILE A 108 -5.94 8.69 1.06
CA ILE A 108 -6.87 9.83 1.04
C ILE A 108 -8.30 9.31 1.01
N ASP A 109 -8.62 8.36 0.12
CA ASP A 109 -9.97 7.83 -0.03
C ASP A 109 -10.43 7.07 1.23
N LEU A 110 -9.52 6.36 1.91
CA LEU A 110 -9.80 5.73 3.20
C LEU A 110 -10.10 6.77 4.27
N LEU A 111 -9.24 7.77 4.42
CA LEU A 111 -9.39 8.80 5.46
C LEU A 111 -10.58 9.73 5.21
N GLU A 112 -10.97 9.92 3.95
CA GLU A 112 -12.21 10.62 3.60
C GLU A 112 -13.44 9.87 4.11
N LYS A 113 -13.47 8.53 3.98
CA LYS A 113 -14.54 7.71 4.58
C LYS A 113 -14.56 7.84 6.11
N VAL A 114 -13.40 7.76 6.75
CA VAL A 114 -13.27 7.90 8.21
C VAL A 114 -13.74 9.28 8.69
N LYS A 115 -13.36 10.34 7.97
CA LYS A 115 -13.76 11.73 8.22
C LYS A 115 -15.28 11.90 8.13
N ASN A 116 -15.91 11.26 7.15
CA ASN A 116 -17.35 11.33 6.91
C ASN A 116 -18.14 10.27 7.70
N GLU A 117 -17.49 9.52 8.60
CA GLU A 117 -18.10 8.45 9.40
C GLU A 117 -18.79 7.36 8.56
N LEU A 118 -18.30 7.14 7.35
CA LEU A 118 -18.80 6.12 6.44
C LEU A 118 -18.17 4.76 6.77
N PRO A 119 -18.86 3.64 6.52
CA PRO A 119 -18.27 2.31 6.65
C PRO A 119 -17.02 2.16 5.76
N TYR A 120 -15.97 1.57 6.34
CA TYR A 120 -14.72 1.29 5.64
C TYR A 120 -14.11 -0.03 6.11
N GLU A 121 -13.38 -0.67 5.20
CA GLU A 121 -12.57 -1.86 5.49
C GLU A 121 -11.12 -1.59 5.16
N ILE A 122 -10.25 -2.29 5.87
CA ILE A 122 -8.80 -2.15 5.77
C ILE A 122 -8.22 -3.46 5.26
N ASP A 123 -7.27 -3.32 4.34
CA ASP A 123 -6.59 -4.39 3.64
C ASP A 123 -5.10 -4.05 3.65
N ILE A 124 -4.32 -4.75 4.49
CA ILE A 124 -2.89 -4.50 4.78
C ILE A 124 -2.08 -5.73 4.43
#